data_AF-A0A2V5UUP6-F1
#
_entry.id   AF-A0A2V5UUP6-F1
#
_cell.length_a   1.000
_cell.length_b   1.000
_cell.length_c   1.000
_cell.angle_alpha   90.00
_cell.angle_beta   90.00
_cell.angle_gamma   90.00
#
_symmetry.space_group_name_H-M   'P 1'
#
loop_
_entity.id
_entity.type
_entity.pdbx_description
1 polymer ?
#
loop_
_entity_poly.entity_id
_entity_poly.type
_entity_poly.pdbx_seq_one_letter_code
_entity_poly.pdbx_strand_id
1 'polypeptide(L)'
;SDQIYHAEGNADIDWFAPIVADGEAGFGGPLNVFELTKAKLEAGAAGVHFEDQLASEKKCGHMGGKVLVPTLTAIKHLIAARLAADVCDVPMILIARTDANAAALLTNDVDERDREFLTGERTPEGFFRVRAGLDQAIARAQSYAPFAELIWCETSEPNLVEAKRFAESLHAKFPDKLLAYNCSPSFNWKRQLDSASIAKFQRELGAMGYKFQFVTLAGFHALNASMFNLARDYRDHGMAAYAVLQEAESVAERDGYSATKHQREVGTGYFDLVAQIIADGKSSTAALDGSTEAEQFR
;
A
#
# COMPACT_ATOMS: atom_id res chain seq x y z
N SER A 1 -9.99 -1.19 18.37
CA SER A 1 -9.02 -0.42 19.16
C SER A 1 -9.57 0.90 19.66
N ASP A 2 -10.05 1.80 18.79
CA ASP A 2 -10.65 3.10 19.20
C ASP A 2 -11.69 2.99 20.34
N GLN A 3 -12.74 2.19 20.12
CA GLN A 3 -13.80 1.95 21.13
C GLN A 3 -13.27 1.39 22.45
N ILE A 4 -12.22 0.55 22.40
CA ILE A 4 -11.62 -0.08 23.59
C ILE A 4 -10.91 1.00 24.40
N TYR A 5 -10.02 1.77 23.76
CA TYR A 5 -9.25 2.83 24.42
C TYR A 5 -10.16 3.94 24.96
N HIS A 6 -11.16 4.35 24.18
CA HIS A 6 -12.12 5.37 24.62
C HIS A 6 -12.92 4.92 25.84
N ALA A 7 -13.38 3.67 25.86
CA ALA A 7 -14.09 3.10 27.01
C ALA A 7 -13.22 3.01 28.27
N GLU A 8 -11.90 2.89 28.10
CA GLU A 8 -10.90 2.94 29.17
C GLU A 8 -10.45 4.37 29.54
N GLY A 9 -11.06 5.39 28.93
CA GLY A 9 -10.75 6.79 29.20
C GLY A 9 -9.49 7.32 28.50
N ASN A 10 -8.98 6.63 27.49
CA ASN A 10 -7.83 7.06 26.69
C ASN A 10 -8.28 7.49 25.28
N ALA A 11 -7.95 8.72 24.90
CA ALA A 11 -8.23 9.28 23.58
C ALA A 11 -6.96 9.87 22.91
N ASP A 12 -5.77 9.47 23.36
CA ASP A 12 -4.50 10.06 22.92
C ASP A 12 -4.04 9.56 21.54
N ILE A 13 -4.60 8.44 21.08
CA ILE A 13 -4.23 7.79 19.81
C ILE A 13 -5.35 8.00 18.79
N ASP A 14 -5.02 8.59 17.65
CA ASP A 14 -5.88 8.54 16.46
C ASP A 14 -5.74 7.17 15.80
N TRP A 15 -6.74 6.31 16.02
CA TRP A 15 -6.79 4.96 15.48
C TRP A 15 -7.21 4.90 14.00
N PHE A 16 -7.75 5.99 13.45
CA PHE A 16 -8.25 6.04 12.07
C PHE A 16 -7.18 6.56 11.12
N ALA A 17 -6.00 5.93 11.18
CA ALA A 17 -4.90 6.23 10.27
C ALA A 17 -5.37 6.12 8.79
N PRO A 18 -4.99 7.06 7.91
CA PRO A 18 -5.48 7.10 6.55
C PRO A 18 -5.02 5.88 5.75
N ILE A 19 -5.98 5.20 5.11
CA ILE A 19 -5.69 4.03 4.27
C ILE A 19 -5.52 4.47 2.81
N VAL A 20 -4.37 4.15 2.22
CA VAL A 20 -4.16 4.24 0.76
C VAL A 20 -4.31 2.85 0.16
N ALA A 21 -5.30 2.68 -0.71
CA ALA A 21 -5.69 1.38 -1.25
C ALA A 21 -5.28 1.18 -2.72
N ASP A 22 -4.98 -0.07 -3.08
CA ASP A 22 -4.61 -0.47 -4.44
C ASP A 22 -5.84 -0.64 -5.34
N GLY A 23 -5.97 0.18 -6.38
CA GLY A 23 -7.00 0.09 -7.42
C GLY A 23 -6.58 -0.73 -8.65
N GLU A 24 -5.37 -1.27 -8.66
CA GLU A 24 -4.73 -1.97 -9.78
C GLU A 24 -4.87 -1.17 -11.09
N ALA A 25 -5.19 -1.85 -12.18
CA ALA A 25 -5.56 -1.27 -13.47
C ALA A 25 -7.06 -0.94 -13.57
N GLY A 26 -7.81 -0.99 -12.46
CA GLY A 26 -9.23 -0.68 -12.41
C GLY A 26 -10.18 -1.77 -12.90
N PHE A 27 -9.69 -3.01 -13.05
CA PHE A 27 -10.49 -4.20 -13.37
C PHE A 27 -11.33 -4.10 -14.66
N GLY A 28 -10.95 -3.23 -15.60
CA GLY A 28 -11.64 -3.06 -16.87
C GLY A 28 -11.46 -1.67 -17.45
N GLY A 29 -12.58 -1.05 -17.83
CA GLY A 29 -12.62 0.30 -18.37
C GLY A 29 -12.98 1.37 -17.33
N PRO A 30 -13.24 2.61 -17.78
CA PRO A 30 -13.54 3.73 -16.88
C PRO A 30 -14.71 3.51 -15.91
N LEU A 31 -15.75 2.76 -16.30
CA LEU A 31 -16.89 2.46 -15.42
C LEU A 31 -16.49 1.48 -14.29
N ASN A 32 -15.60 0.52 -14.56
CA ASN A 32 -15.08 -0.37 -13.53
C ASN A 32 -14.22 0.41 -12.53
N VAL A 33 -13.40 1.34 -13.02
CA VAL A 33 -12.62 2.27 -12.17
C VAL A 33 -13.54 3.10 -11.29
N PHE A 34 -14.60 3.68 -11.85
CA PHE A 34 -15.57 4.49 -11.10
C PHE A 34 -16.23 3.70 -9.96
N GLU A 35 -16.76 2.51 -10.24
CA GLU A 35 -17.40 1.69 -9.20
C GLU A 35 -16.40 1.16 -8.17
N LEU A 36 -15.19 0.79 -8.58
CA LEU A 36 -14.14 0.37 -7.64
C LEU A 36 -13.74 1.52 -6.71
N THR A 37 -13.60 2.74 -7.24
CA THR A 37 -13.31 3.91 -6.41
C THR A 37 -14.42 4.15 -5.40
N LYS A 38 -15.69 4.15 -5.81
CA LYS A 38 -16.82 4.27 -4.87
C LYS A 38 -16.77 3.22 -3.76
N ALA A 39 -16.60 1.95 -4.13
CA ALA A 39 -16.53 0.87 -3.15
C ALA A 39 -15.37 1.05 -2.15
N LYS A 40 -14.22 1.56 -2.59
CA LYS A 40 -13.09 1.88 -1.70
C LYS A 40 -13.37 3.06 -0.77
N LEU A 41 -14.04 4.09 -1.26
CA LEU A 41 -14.44 5.25 -0.44
C LEU A 41 -15.49 4.87 0.59
N GLU A 42 -16.49 4.08 0.21
CA GLU A 42 -17.49 3.52 1.14
C GLU A 42 -16.83 2.65 2.23
N ALA A 43 -15.73 1.97 1.90
CA ALA A 43 -14.93 1.20 2.85
C ALA A 43 -13.98 2.05 3.72
N GLY A 44 -13.94 3.38 3.54
CA GLY A 44 -13.14 4.30 4.35
C GLY A 44 -11.72 4.56 3.86
N ALA A 45 -11.40 4.28 2.59
CA ALA A 45 -10.08 4.62 2.04
C ALA A 45 -9.90 6.15 1.94
N ALA A 46 -8.76 6.65 2.40
CA ALA A 46 -8.38 8.06 2.27
C ALA A 46 -7.75 8.37 0.90
N GLY A 47 -7.16 7.37 0.26
CA GLY A 47 -6.63 7.49 -1.10
C GLY A 47 -6.64 6.18 -1.87
N VAL A 48 -6.59 6.29 -3.19
CA VAL A 48 -6.57 5.15 -4.11
C VAL A 48 -5.51 5.38 -5.18
N HIS A 49 -4.76 4.35 -5.54
CA HIS A 49 -3.85 4.40 -6.68
C HIS A 49 -4.34 3.57 -7.87
N PHE A 50 -4.11 4.06 -9.08
CA PHE A 50 -4.40 3.33 -10.33
C PHE A 50 -3.17 3.34 -11.23
N GLU A 51 -2.97 2.23 -11.94
CA GLU A 51 -1.81 2.03 -12.83
C GLU A 51 -2.21 1.96 -14.31
N ASP A 52 -1.28 2.32 -15.19
CA ASP A 52 -1.49 2.38 -16.64
C ASP A 52 -1.28 1.05 -17.38
N GLN A 53 -1.56 -0.08 -16.71
CA GLN A 53 -1.54 -1.42 -17.31
C GLN A 53 -2.88 -1.80 -17.94
N LEU A 54 -2.87 -2.74 -18.88
CA LEU A 54 -4.05 -3.41 -19.38
C LEU A 54 -4.60 -4.36 -18.30
N ALA A 55 -5.84 -4.13 -17.85
CA ALA A 55 -6.44 -4.90 -16.76
C ALA A 55 -6.48 -6.42 -17.00
N SER A 56 -6.77 -6.88 -18.23
CA SER A 56 -6.81 -8.31 -18.55
C SER A 56 -5.43 -8.98 -18.51
N GLU A 57 -4.36 -8.20 -18.53
CA GLU A 57 -2.97 -8.68 -18.49
C GLU A 57 -2.17 -8.04 -17.35
N LYS A 58 -2.85 -7.53 -16.31
CA LYS A 58 -2.22 -6.90 -15.15
C LYS A 58 -1.18 -7.83 -14.52
N LYS A 59 0.00 -7.29 -14.19
CA LYS A 59 1.05 -8.00 -13.44
C LYS A 59 1.50 -7.16 -12.26
N CYS A 60 2.21 -7.80 -11.32
CA CYS A 60 3.00 -7.07 -10.33
C CYS A 60 4.07 -6.25 -11.06
N GLY A 61 4.35 -5.04 -10.57
CA GLY A 61 5.30 -4.12 -11.19
C GLY A 61 6.72 -4.65 -11.41
N HIS A 62 7.09 -5.68 -10.64
CA HIS A 62 8.41 -6.32 -10.67
C HIS A 62 8.43 -7.61 -11.52
N MET A 63 7.35 -7.90 -12.25
CA MET A 63 7.26 -9.03 -13.18
C MET A 63 7.41 -8.55 -14.64
N GLY A 64 7.89 -9.45 -15.50
CA GLY A 64 7.89 -9.25 -16.95
C GLY A 64 6.48 -9.35 -17.56
N GLY A 65 6.37 -9.02 -18.85
CA GLY A 65 5.11 -9.19 -19.61
C GLY A 65 4.03 -8.14 -19.31
N LYS A 66 4.40 -7.00 -18.71
CA LYS A 66 3.48 -5.87 -18.50
C LYS A 66 3.09 -5.24 -19.84
N VAL A 67 1.80 -4.99 -20.01
CA VAL A 67 1.22 -4.33 -21.20
C VAL A 67 0.60 -3.01 -20.75
N LEU A 68 1.06 -1.90 -21.33
CA LEU A 68 0.53 -0.58 -21.09
C LEU A 68 -0.78 -0.34 -21.86
N VAL A 69 -1.67 0.47 -21.30
CA VAL A 69 -2.71 1.15 -22.08
C VAL A 69 -2.17 2.48 -22.64
N PRO A 70 -2.82 3.06 -23.67
CA PRO A 70 -2.45 4.37 -24.17
C PRO A 70 -2.57 5.42 -23.07
N THR A 71 -1.74 6.46 -23.14
CA THR A 71 -1.71 7.55 -22.16
C THR A 71 -3.11 8.16 -21.94
N LEU A 72 -3.91 8.35 -23.00
CA LEU A 72 -5.29 8.85 -22.88
C LEU A 72 -6.21 7.90 -22.10
N THR A 73 -5.99 6.59 -22.17
CA THR A 73 -6.83 5.61 -21.47
C THR A 73 -6.55 5.64 -19.99
N ALA A 74 -5.27 5.71 -19.58
CA ALA A 74 -4.90 5.93 -18.19
C ALA A 74 -5.48 7.24 -17.65
N ILE A 75 -5.43 8.33 -18.41
CA ILE A 75 -6.08 9.60 -18.03
C ILE A 75 -7.60 9.45 -17.83
N LYS A 76 -8.29 8.71 -18.72
CA LYS A 76 -9.73 8.42 -18.53
C LYS A 76 -10.00 7.66 -17.24
N HIS A 77 -9.11 6.74 -16.84
CA HIS A 77 -9.23 6.05 -15.56
C HIS A 77 -9.06 7.02 -14.38
N LEU A 78 -8.06 7.91 -14.42
CA LEU A 78 -7.87 8.93 -13.38
C LEU A 78 -9.07 9.88 -13.27
N ILE A 79 -9.63 10.32 -14.41
CA ILE A 79 -10.85 11.14 -14.43
C ILE A 79 -12.05 10.39 -13.86
N ALA A 80 -12.22 9.11 -14.19
CA ALA A 80 -13.30 8.29 -13.63
C ALA A 80 -13.16 8.12 -12.10
N ALA A 81 -11.94 7.92 -11.60
CA ALA A 81 -11.67 7.86 -10.17
C ALA A 81 -11.97 9.19 -9.47
N ARG A 82 -11.56 10.32 -10.06
CA ARG A 82 -11.89 11.65 -9.53
C ARG A 82 -13.40 11.89 -9.52
N LEU A 83 -14.09 11.56 -10.62
CA LEU A 83 -15.55 11.69 -10.70
C LEU A 83 -16.27 10.87 -9.63
N ALA A 84 -15.78 9.65 -9.32
CA ALA A 84 -16.32 8.85 -8.23
C ALA A 84 -16.17 9.54 -6.87
N ALA A 85 -15.00 10.11 -6.59
CA ALA A 85 -14.76 10.87 -5.37
C ALA A 85 -15.65 12.11 -5.27
N ASP A 86 -15.80 12.86 -6.36
CA ASP A 86 -16.65 14.05 -6.43
C ASP A 86 -18.14 13.69 -6.22
N VAL A 87 -18.61 12.58 -6.79
CA VAL A 87 -19.99 12.07 -6.59
C VAL A 87 -20.23 11.61 -5.15
N CYS A 88 -19.22 11.02 -4.51
CA CYS A 88 -19.26 10.62 -3.11
C CYS A 88 -19.08 11.80 -2.13
N ASP A 89 -18.75 13.01 -2.63
CA ASP A 89 -18.39 14.18 -1.83
C ASP A 89 -17.24 13.90 -0.83
N VAL A 90 -16.22 13.18 -1.30
CA VAL A 90 -15.03 12.84 -0.50
C VAL A 90 -13.78 13.44 -1.16
N PRO A 91 -12.94 14.19 -0.43
CA PRO A 91 -11.69 14.74 -0.95
C PRO A 91 -10.59 13.65 -1.03
N MET A 92 -10.85 12.60 -1.81
CA MET A 92 -9.95 11.46 -1.98
C MET A 92 -8.61 11.90 -2.59
N ILE A 93 -7.52 11.38 -2.02
CA ILE A 93 -6.18 11.45 -2.62
C ILE A 93 -6.05 10.40 -3.72
N LEU A 94 -5.83 10.86 -4.96
CA LEU A 94 -5.60 10.03 -6.13
C LEU A 94 -4.10 9.94 -6.43
N ILE A 95 -3.62 8.71 -6.62
CA ILE A 95 -2.22 8.45 -7.00
C ILE A 95 -2.20 7.83 -8.39
N ALA A 96 -1.54 8.49 -9.35
CA ALA A 96 -1.34 7.91 -10.67
C ALA A 96 -0.01 7.15 -10.71
N ARG A 97 -0.10 5.84 -10.97
CA ARG A 97 1.05 4.96 -11.12
C ARG A 97 1.35 4.73 -12.60
N THR A 98 2.62 4.76 -12.96
CA THR A 98 3.10 4.29 -14.26
C THR A 98 4.02 3.09 -14.14
N ASP A 99 3.82 2.10 -15.01
CA ASP A 99 4.64 0.88 -15.12
C ASP A 99 5.63 0.91 -16.29
N ALA A 100 5.69 2.04 -17.01
CA ALA A 100 6.40 2.20 -18.27
C ALA A 100 7.93 2.14 -18.18
N ASN A 101 8.48 2.15 -16.96
CA ASN A 101 9.91 1.96 -16.74
C ASN A 101 10.38 0.56 -17.15
N ALA A 102 9.54 -0.46 -16.96
CA ALA A 102 9.87 -1.84 -17.30
C ALA A 102 8.88 -2.48 -18.30
N ALA A 103 7.73 -1.86 -18.57
CA ALA A 103 6.76 -2.37 -19.52
C ALA A 103 7.22 -2.13 -20.97
N ALA A 104 7.36 -3.23 -21.73
CA ALA A 104 7.84 -3.22 -23.12
C ALA A 104 6.73 -3.47 -24.15
N LEU A 105 5.47 -3.50 -23.72
CA LEU A 105 4.29 -3.73 -24.55
C LEU A 105 3.27 -2.61 -24.36
N LEU A 106 2.54 -2.26 -25.42
CA LEU A 106 1.46 -1.28 -25.46
C LEU A 106 0.30 -1.84 -26.28
N THR A 107 -0.94 -1.63 -25.82
CA THR A 107 -2.11 -2.20 -26.50
C THR A 107 -2.37 -1.63 -27.90
N ASN A 108 -2.20 -0.32 -28.10
CA ASN A 108 -2.36 0.34 -29.40
C ASN A 108 -1.63 1.70 -29.44
N ASP A 109 -1.42 2.24 -30.63
CA ASP A 109 -0.66 3.45 -30.94
C ASP A 109 -1.52 4.69 -31.23
N VAL A 110 -2.79 4.69 -30.77
CA VAL A 110 -3.76 5.75 -31.07
C VAL A 110 -3.34 7.11 -30.51
N ASP A 111 -2.61 7.11 -29.38
CA ASP A 111 -2.17 8.30 -28.69
C ASP A 111 -0.80 8.76 -29.19
N GLU A 112 -0.73 9.99 -29.70
CA GLU A 112 0.49 10.53 -30.30
C GLU A 112 1.66 10.63 -29.29
N ARG A 113 1.34 10.78 -28.00
CA ARG A 113 2.33 10.85 -26.91
C ARG A 113 3.08 9.54 -26.71
N ASP A 114 2.48 8.42 -27.11
CA ASP A 114 3.09 7.10 -26.96
C ASP A 114 3.94 6.72 -28.19
N ARG A 115 3.73 7.39 -29.34
CA ARG A 115 4.34 7.01 -30.62
C ARG A 115 5.86 7.11 -30.62
N GLU A 116 6.41 8.07 -29.87
CA GLU A 116 7.86 8.22 -29.81
C GLU A 116 8.55 6.96 -29.26
N PHE A 117 7.88 6.19 -28.39
CA PHE A 117 8.45 5.01 -27.73
C PHE A 117 8.27 3.72 -28.52
N LEU A 118 7.46 3.71 -29.58
CA LEU A 118 7.22 2.53 -30.41
C LEU A 118 8.51 2.06 -31.09
N THR A 119 8.69 0.75 -31.21
CA THR A 119 9.78 0.16 -32.01
C THR A 119 9.38 -0.13 -33.44
N GLY A 120 8.07 -0.10 -33.75
CA GLY A 120 7.49 -0.52 -35.03
C GLY A 120 7.15 -2.01 -35.12
N GLU A 121 7.48 -2.80 -34.09
CA GLU A 121 7.18 -4.22 -34.03
C GLU A 121 5.87 -4.52 -33.29
N ARG A 122 5.24 -5.64 -33.65
CA ARG A 122 4.05 -6.18 -32.96
C ARG A 122 4.26 -7.62 -32.51
N THR A 123 3.52 -8.02 -31.48
CA THR A 123 3.45 -9.40 -30.98
C THR A 123 2.34 -10.19 -31.68
N PRO A 124 2.31 -11.53 -31.57
CA PRO A 124 1.23 -12.35 -32.12
C PRO A 124 -0.17 -12.03 -31.57
N GLU A 125 -0.26 -11.61 -30.32
CA GLU A 125 -1.49 -11.12 -29.67
C GLU A 125 -1.94 -9.76 -30.22
N GLY A 126 -1.05 -9.10 -30.95
CA GLY A 126 -1.29 -7.83 -31.62
C GLY A 126 -0.83 -6.61 -30.83
N PHE A 127 -0.17 -6.77 -29.69
CA PHE A 127 0.40 -5.64 -28.94
C PHE A 127 1.57 -5.01 -29.69
N PHE A 128 1.77 -3.72 -29.47
CA PHE A 128 2.93 -2.98 -29.96
C PHE A 128 4.09 -3.12 -29.00
N ARG A 129 5.31 -3.24 -29.53
CA ARG A 129 6.52 -3.15 -28.70
C ARG A 129 6.91 -1.69 -28.49
N VAL A 130 7.26 -1.37 -27.25
CA VAL A 130 7.75 -0.05 -26.84
C VAL A 130 9.11 -0.15 -26.16
N ARG A 131 9.89 0.92 -26.26
CA ARG A 131 11.15 1.08 -25.53
C ARG A 131 10.84 1.43 -24.07
N ALA A 132 10.87 0.42 -23.21
CA ALA A 132 10.75 0.59 -21.76
C ALA A 132 11.89 1.46 -21.21
N GLY A 133 11.59 2.22 -20.16
CA GLY A 133 12.60 2.96 -19.41
C GLY A 133 12.08 4.24 -18.79
N LEU A 134 12.96 4.92 -18.05
CA LEU A 134 12.59 6.10 -17.27
C LEU A 134 12.05 7.24 -18.14
N ASP A 135 12.54 7.39 -19.38
CA ASP A 135 12.10 8.48 -20.27
C ASP A 135 10.61 8.35 -20.61
N GLN A 136 10.16 7.13 -20.91
CA GLN A 136 8.76 6.82 -21.14
C GLN A 136 7.92 7.04 -19.86
N ALA A 137 8.45 6.63 -18.71
CA ALA A 137 7.79 6.84 -17.42
C ALA A 137 7.64 8.33 -17.08
N ILE A 138 8.67 9.15 -17.34
CA ILE A 138 8.63 10.61 -17.13
C ILE A 138 7.59 11.27 -18.05
N ALA A 139 7.55 10.90 -19.34
CA ALA A 139 6.59 11.46 -20.29
C ALA A 139 5.13 11.17 -19.87
N ARG A 140 4.86 9.93 -19.42
CA ARG A 140 3.56 9.52 -18.88
C ARG A 140 3.22 10.23 -17.57
N ALA A 141 4.16 10.26 -16.62
CA ALA A 141 4.01 10.99 -15.36
C ALA A 141 3.64 12.46 -15.56
N GLN A 142 4.29 13.15 -16.50
CA GLN A 142 3.97 14.53 -16.84
C GLN A 142 2.55 14.68 -17.44
N SER A 143 2.09 13.67 -18.19
CA SER A 143 0.72 13.64 -18.73
C SER A 143 -0.33 13.38 -17.65
N TYR A 144 0.02 12.64 -16.60
CA TYR A 144 -0.88 12.28 -15.50
C TYR A 144 -0.93 13.33 -14.38
N ALA A 145 0.13 14.13 -14.23
CA ALA A 145 0.27 15.13 -13.16
C ALA A 145 -0.93 16.07 -12.96
N PRO A 146 -1.66 16.53 -14.00
CA PRO A 146 -2.85 17.36 -13.79
C PRO A 146 -4.06 16.62 -13.19
N PHE A 147 -4.05 15.29 -13.19
CA PHE A 147 -5.21 14.45 -12.86
C PHE A 147 -5.05 13.67 -11.55
N ALA A 148 -3.93 13.81 -10.84
CA ALA A 148 -3.64 13.10 -9.60
C ALA A 148 -2.83 13.97 -8.63
N GLU A 149 -3.05 13.79 -7.33
CA GLU A 149 -2.30 14.52 -6.30
C GLU A 149 -0.88 13.98 -6.17
N LEU A 150 -0.69 12.66 -6.30
CA LEU A 150 0.62 12.02 -6.27
C LEU A 150 0.91 11.26 -7.57
N ILE A 151 2.18 11.22 -7.95
CA ILE A 151 2.69 10.36 -9.03
C ILE A 151 3.62 9.30 -8.47
N TRP A 152 3.47 8.06 -8.96
CA TRP A 152 4.33 6.93 -8.65
C TRP A 152 4.87 6.32 -9.94
N CYS A 153 6.19 6.20 -10.06
CA CYS A 153 6.82 5.36 -11.07
C CYS A 153 7.30 4.06 -10.41
N GLU A 154 6.86 2.91 -10.92
CA GLU A 154 7.44 1.64 -10.49
C GLU A 154 8.87 1.52 -11.05
N THR A 155 9.81 0.99 -10.25
CA THR A 155 11.22 0.82 -10.63
C THR A 155 11.65 -0.63 -10.52
N SER A 156 12.71 -0.99 -11.25
CA SER A 156 13.28 -2.35 -11.20
C SER A 156 14.26 -2.53 -10.04
N GLU A 157 14.77 -1.44 -9.47
CA GLU A 157 15.78 -1.43 -8.42
C GLU A 157 15.57 -0.27 -7.43
N PRO A 158 16.06 -0.38 -6.18
CA PRO A 158 16.05 0.72 -5.22
C PRO A 158 17.19 1.70 -5.54
N ASN A 159 16.96 2.59 -6.51
CA ASN A 159 17.98 3.49 -7.05
C ASN A 159 17.65 4.97 -6.80
N LEU A 160 18.40 5.63 -5.90
CA LEU A 160 18.22 7.04 -5.58
C LEU A 160 18.58 8.00 -6.72
N VAL A 161 19.50 7.61 -7.62
CA VAL A 161 19.88 8.44 -8.78
C VAL A 161 18.73 8.47 -9.79
N GLU A 162 18.12 7.31 -10.05
CA GLU A 162 16.93 7.20 -10.90
C GLU A 162 15.74 7.95 -10.29
N ALA A 163 15.50 7.77 -8.99
CA ALA A 163 14.44 8.48 -8.26
C ALA A 163 14.63 10.00 -8.34
N LYS A 164 15.86 10.49 -8.13
CA LYS A 164 16.18 11.91 -8.25
C LYS A 164 15.93 12.45 -9.66
N ARG A 165 16.37 11.73 -10.70
CA ARG A 165 16.14 12.12 -12.11
C ARG A 165 14.64 12.21 -12.44
N PHE A 166 13.85 11.24 -11.96
CA PHE A 166 12.39 11.26 -12.14
C PHE A 166 11.76 12.48 -11.46
N ALA A 167 12.10 12.71 -10.19
CA ALA A 167 11.58 13.82 -9.40
C ALA A 167 11.92 15.18 -10.05
N GLU A 168 13.20 15.43 -10.35
CA GLU A 168 13.65 16.67 -10.99
C GLU A 168 12.96 16.92 -12.34
N SER A 169 12.79 15.87 -13.15
CA SER A 169 12.14 15.99 -14.47
C SER A 169 10.64 16.29 -14.37
N LEU A 170 9.97 15.79 -13.34
CA LEU A 170 8.56 16.08 -13.10
C LEU A 170 8.38 17.47 -12.48
N HIS A 171 9.20 17.81 -11.48
CA HIS A 171 9.16 19.11 -10.79
C HIS A 171 9.56 20.28 -11.67
N ALA A 172 10.38 20.06 -12.71
CA ALA A 172 10.66 21.08 -13.71
C ALA A 172 9.39 21.63 -14.41
N LYS A 173 8.33 20.81 -14.51
CA LYS A 173 7.03 21.22 -15.06
C LYS A 173 5.95 21.41 -13.98
N PHE A 174 6.03 20.65 -12.89
CA PHE A 174 5.06 20.67 -11.80
C PHE A 174 5.78 20.77 -10.45
N PRO A 175 6.28 21.96 -10.06
CA PRO A 175 7.18 22.13 -8.91
C PRO A 175 6.64 21.58 -7.59
N ASP A 176 5.33 21.66 -7.37
CA ASP A 176 4.68 21.24 -6.13
C ASP A 176 4.11 19.80 -6.20
N LYS A 177 4.39 19.04 -7.27
CA LYS A 177 3.81 17.70 -7.45
C LYS A 177 4.38 16.73 -6.43
N LEU A 178 3.51 16.15 -5.61
CA LEU A 178 3.89 15.13 -4.64
C LEU A 178 4.18 13.80 -5.35
N LEU A 179 5.13 13.03 -4.81
CA LEU A 179 5.52 11.74 -5.35
C LEU A 179 5.28 10.62 -4.34
N ALA A 180 5.08 9.41 -4.85
CA ALA A 180 5.01 8.19 -4.06
C ALA A 180 6.09 7.18 -4.51
N TYR A 181 6.64 6.42 -3.55
CA TYR A 181 7.71 5.45 -3.79
C TYR A 181 7.41 4.11 -3.13
N ASN A 182 7.49 3.04 -3.91
CA ASN A 182 7.40 1.67 -3.43
C ASN A 182 8.78 1.17 -2.97
N CYS A 183 8.98 1.05 -1.67
CA CYS A 183 10.12 0.39 -1.07
C CYS A 183 9.92 -1.14 -1.14
N SER A 184 9.94 -1.67 -2.37
CA SER A 184 9.48 -3.02 -2.70
C SER A 184 10.29 -4.14 -2.03
N PRO A 185 9.63 -5.14 -1.42
CA PRO A 185 10.28 -6.39 -1.00
C PRO A 185 10.73 -7.27 -2.18
N SER A 186 10.29 -6.98 -3.41
CA SER A 186 10.81 -7.66 -4.61
C SER A 186 12.26 -7.26 -4.93
N PHE A 187 12.78 -6.19 -4.30
CA PHE A 187 14.20 -5.86 -4.34
C PHE A 187 15.00 -6.72 -3.37
N ASN A 188 16.16 -7.19 -3.80
CA ASN A 188 17.17 -7.70 -2.87
C ASN A 188 17.98 -6.53 -2.31
N TRP A 189 17.48 -5.90 -1.24
CA TRP A 189 18.04 -4.67 -0.67
C TRP A 189 19.55 -4.76 -0.34
N LYS A 190 19.99 -5.82 0.35
CA LYS A 190 21.40 -5.98 0.73
C LYS A 190 22.33 -6.34 -0.44
N ARG A 191 21.78 -6.85 -1.54
CA ARG A 191 22.54 -7.06 -2.77
C ARG A 191 22.77 -5.76 -3.52
N GLN A 192 21.80 -4.85 -3.48
CA GLN A 192 21.82 -3.60 -4.26
C GLN A 192 22.46 -2.44 -3.50
N LEU A 193 22.32 -2.40 -2.17
CA LEU A 193 22.71 -1.27 -1.34
C LEU A 193 23.46 -1.72 -0.09
N ASP A 194 24.43 -0.92 0.35
CA ASP A 194 25.07 -1.06 1.65
C ASP A 194 24.13 -0.61 2.80
N SER A 195 24.45 -1.04 4.02
CA SER A 195 23.62 -0.74 5.21
C SER A 195 23.42 0.75 5.47
N ALA A 196 24.41 1.60 5.21
CA ALA A 196 24.31 3.04 5.44
C ALA A 196 23.38 3.69 4.40
N SER A 197 23.44 3.22 3.15
CA SER A 197 22.55 3.62 2.07
C SER A 197 21.10 3.18 2.34
N ILE A 198 20.87 1.95 2.82
CA ILE A 198 19.55 1.47 3.23
C ILE A 198 18.98 2.35 4.36
N ALA A 199 19.78 2.62 5.40
CA ALA A 199 19.33 3.36 6.58
C ALA A 199 18.88 4.81 6.25
N LYS A 200 19.46 5.45 5.22
CA LYS A 200 19.06 6.80 4.80
C LYS A 200 18.06 6.83 3.65
N PHE A 201 17.75 5.70 3.02
CA PHE A 201 17.05 5.64 1.74
C PHE A 201 15.75 6.45 1.72
N GLN A 202 14.87 6.22 2.70
CA GLN A 202 13.58 6.92 2.79
C GLN A 202 13.71 8.42 3.09
N ARG A 203 14.73 8.81 3.87
CA ARG A 203 15.00 10.22 4.18
C ARG A 203 15.44 10.99 2.93
N GLU A 204 16.33 10.39 2.13
CA GLU A 204 16.78 10.96 0.86
C GLU A 204 15.61 11.07 -0.14
N LEU A 205 14.78 10.04 -0.26
CA LEU A 205 13.54 10.10 -1.06
C LEU A 205 12.60 11.21 -0.59
N GLY A 206 12.43 11.38 0.72
CA GLY A 206 11.59 12.43 1.29
C GLY A 206 12.06 13.84 0.93
N ALA A 207 13.38 14.06 0.84
CA ALA A 207 13.98 15.31 0.40
C ALA A 207 13.77 15.58 -1.10
N MET A 208 13.60 14.54 -1.91
CA MET A 208 13.30 14.63 -3.34
C MET A 208 11.81 14.81 -3.66
N GLY A 209 10.93 14.84 -2.66
CA GLY A 209 9.48 15.02 -2.86
C GLY A 209 8.64 13.74 -2.82
N TYR A 210 9.23 12.58 -2.54
CA TYR A 210 8.49 11.34 -2.28
C TYR A 210 7.89 11.37 -0.87
N LYS A 211 6.67 11.91 -0.78
CA LYS A 211 5.96 12.15 0.50
C LYS A 211 5.12 10.97 0.97
N PHE A 212 4.80 10.04 0.08
CA PHE A 212 4.20 8.76 0.45
C PHE A 212 5.16 7.62 0.10
N GLN A 213 5.61 6.87 1.10
CA GLN A 213 6.57 5.78 0.94
C GLN A 213 6.05 4.55 1.66
N PHE A 214 6.07 3.40 0.99
CA PHE A 214 5.39 2.20 1.51
C PHE A 214 6.15 0.93 1.12
N VAL A 215 5.98 -0.11 1.94
CA VAL A 215 6.51 -1.45 1.70
C VAL A 215 5.33 -2.37 1.39
N THR A 216 5.10 -2.66 0.10
CA THR A 216 3.90 -3.37 -0.39
C THR A 216 3.63 -4.71 0.29
N LEU A 217 4.66 -5.56 0.42
CA LEU A 217 4.52 -6.94 0.92
C LEU A 217 5.01 -7.12 2.37
N ALA A 218 5.07 -6.06 3.17
CA ALA A 218 5.56 -6.13 4.55
C ALA A 218 4.78 -7.16 5.39
N GLY A 219 3.45 -7.09 5.34
CA GLY A 219 2.57 -8.03 6.06
C GLY A 219 2.74 -9.48 5.60
N PHE A 220 2.84 -9.72 4.28
CA PHE A 220 3.05 -11.06 3.74
C PHE A 220 4.35 -11.68 4.25
N HIS A 221 5.47 -10.94 4.17
CA HIS A 221 6.76 -11.45 4.61
C HIS A 221 6.84 -11.64 6.13
N ALA A 222 6.32 -10.68 6.91
CA ALA A 222 6.32 -10.77 8.37
C ALA A 222 5.50 -11.99 8.85
N LEU A 223 4.28 -12.16 8.34
CA LEU A 223 3.38 -13.25 8.72
C LEU A 223 3.95 -14.64 8.37
N ASN A 224 4.47 -14.80 7.15
CA ASN A 224 5.00 -16.10 6.72
C ASN A 224 6.29 -16.45 7.46
N ALA A 225 7.20 -15.48 7.65
CA ALA A 225 8.47 -15.72 8.33
C ALA A 225 8.27 -16.05 9.82
N SER A 226 7.41 -15.28 10.53
CA SER A 226 7.15 -15.52 11.95
C SER A 226 6.52 -16.90 12.18
N MET A 227 5.50 -17.25 11.40
CA MET A 227 4.83 -18.54 11.52
C MET A 227 5.73 -19.71 11.12
N PHE A 228 6.52 -19.57 10.05
CA PHE A 228 7.46 -20.62 9.64
C PHE A 228 8.49 -20.92 10.74
N ASN A 229 9.07 -19.88 11.34
CA ASN A 229 10.03 -20.05 12.43
C ASN A 229 9.37 -20.68 13.66
N LEU A 230 8.20 -20.19 14.07
CA LEU A 230 7.47 -20.77 15.20
C LEU A 230 7.13 -22.25 14.96
N ALA A 231 6.58 -22.59 13.79
CA ALA A 231 6.20 -23.97 13.48
C ALA A 231 7.42 -24.92 13.43
N ARG A 232 8.53 -24.46 12.85
CA ARG A 232 9.79 -25.22 12.83
C ARG A 232 10.32 -25.46 14.24
N ASP A 233 10.37 -24.42 15.06
CA ASP A 233 10.96 -24.51 16.39
C ASP A 233 10.02 -25.29 17.34
N TYR A 234 8.70 -25.18 17.17
CA TYR A 234 7.68 -25.95 17.89
C TYR A 234 7.74 -27.44 17.56
N ARG A 235 8.04 -27.83 16.31
CA ARG A 235 8.28 -29.24 15.95
C ARG A 235 9.39 -29.87 16.80
N ASP A 236 10.45 -29.11 17.05
CA ASP A 236 11.66 -29.63 17.70
C ASP A 236 11.64 -29.45 19.22
N HIS A 237 10.97 -28.42 19.73
CA HIS A 237 11.03 -28.02 21.15
C HIS A 237 9.67 -27.88 21.85
N GLY A 238 8.56 -28.10 21.13
CA GLY A 238 7.20 -27.99 21.67
C GLY A 238 6.94 -26.64 22.35
N MET A 239 6.34 -26.67 23.54
CA MET A 239 5.97 -25.47 24.29
C MET A 239 7.14 -24.54 24.64
N ALA A 240 8.38 -25.03 24.66
CA ALA A 240 9.54 -24.17 24.88
C ALA A 240 9.69 -23.12 23.76
N ALA A 241 9.38 -23.49 22.51
CA ALA A 241 9.40 -22.55 21.38
C ALA A 241 8.30 -21.48 21.51
N TYR A 242 7.10 -21.89 21.97
CA TYR A 242 6.01 -20.94 22.18
C TYR A 242 6.28 -19.99 23.36
N ALA A 243 6.88 -20.49 24.44
CA ALA A 243 7.25 -19.66 25.59
C ALA A 243 8.24 -18.54 25.23
N VAL A 244 9.18 -18.80 24.29
CA VAL A 244 10.09 -17.76 23.77
C VAL A 244 9.33 -16.65 23.04
N LEU A 245 8.28 -16.99 22.28
CA LEU A 245 7.42 -15.98 21.63
C LEU A 245 6.69 -15.15 22.69
N GLN A 246 6.08 -15.81 23.68
CA GLN A 246 5.35 -15.13 24.76
C GLN A 246 6.26 -14.21 25.61
N GLU A 247 7.50 -14.63 25.88
CA GLU A 247 8.49 -13.79 26.56
C GLU A 247 8.86 -12.57 25.71
N ALA A 248 9.02 -12.74 24.39
CA ALA A 248 9.28 -11.63 23.48
C ALA A 248 8.12 -10.62 23.45
N GLU A 249 6.86 -11.09 23.49
CA GLU A 249 5.67 -10.23 23.63
C GLU A 249 5.73 -9.41 24.92
N SER A 250 6.06 -10.06 26.04
CA SER A 250 6.16 -9.42 27.36
C SER A 250 7.27 -8.35 27.41
N VAL A 251 8.40 -8.59 26.74
CA VAL A 251 9.48 -7.59 26.63
C VAL A 251 9.03 -6.38 25.79
N ALA A 252 8.28 -6.61 24.71
CA ALA A 252 7.80 -5.56 23.82
C ALA A 252 6.74 -4.64 24.46
N GLU A 253 6.10 -5.05 25.56
CA GLU A 253 5.16 -4.18 26.30
C GLU A 253 5.81 -2.88 26.78
N ARG A 254 7.12 -2.91 27.06
CA ARG A 254 7.89 -1.71 27.44
C ARG A 254 7.94 -0.64 26.35
N ASP A 255 7.74 -1.06 25.11
CA ASP A 255 7.74 -0.21 23.91
C ASP A 255 6.31 0.06 23.40
N GLY A 256 5.28 -0.34 24.17
CA GLY A 256 3.87 -0.07 23.87
C GLY A 256 3.09 -1.22 23.22
N TYR A 257 3.66 -2.43 23.11
CA TYR A 257 2.90 -3.62 22.68
C TYR A 257 1.84 -3.98 23.73
N SER A 258 0.64 -4.40 23.30
CA SER A 258 -0.49 -4.70 24.21
C SER A 258 -1.17 -6.04 23.96
N ALA A 259 -0.90 -6.71 22.85
CA ALA A 259 -1.63 -7.90 22.44
C ALA A 259 -1.26 -9.18 23.22
N THR A 260 -0.29 -9.14 24.15
CA THR A 260 -0.08 -10.19 25.15
C THR A 260 -1.39 -10.47 25.90
N LYS A 261 -2.13 -9.40 26.24
CA LYS A 261 -3.48 -9.42 26.83
C LYS A 261 -4.53 -9.48 25.73
N HIS A 262 -4.54 -10.60 25.01
CA HIS A 262 -5.33 -10.79 23.81
C HIS A 262 -6.86 -10.71 24.03
N GLN A 263 -7.38 -10.96 25.23
CA GLN A 263 -8.81 -10.79 25.52
C GLN A 263 -9.18 -9.31 25.52
N ARG A 264 -8.42 -8.48 26.24
CA ARG A 264 -8.57 -7.02 26.15
C ARG A 264 -8.40 -6.52 24.71
N GLU A 265 -7.37 -7.00 24.00
CA GLU A 265 -7.02 -6.52 22.66
C GLU A 265 -8.17 -6.68 21.64
N VAL A 266 -8.95 -7.76 21.75
CA VAL A 266 -10.12 -8.01 20.89
C VAL A 266 -11.42 -7.44 21.46
N GLY A 267 -11.37 -6.73 22.59
CA GLY A 267 -12.48 -5.94 23.12
C GLY A 267 -13.35 -6.65 24.16
N THR A 268 -12.87 -7.70 24.83
CA THR A 268 -13.66 -8.38 25.88
C THR A 268 -14.17 -7.40 26.94
N GLY A 269 -13.32 -6.48 27.42
CA GLY A 269 -13.74 -5.46 28.40
C GLY A 269 -14.73 -4.44 27.86
N TYR A 270 -14.63 -4.07 26.58
CA TYR A 270 -15.62 -3.22 25.93
C TYR A 270 -17.00 -3.90 25.89
N PHE A 271 -17.06 -5.18 25.54
CA PHE A 271 -18.32 -5.92 25.53
C PHE A 271 -18.87 -6.20 26.94
N ASP A 272 -18.01 -6.35 27.94
CA ASP A 272 -18.46 -6.42 29.34
C ASP A 272 -19.16 -5.13 29.78
N LEU A 273 -18.62 -3.96 29.41
CA LEU A 273 -19.28 -2.67 29.68
C LEU A 273 -20.65 -2.59 28.99
N VAL A 274 -20.75 -3.02 27.73
CA VAL A 274 -22.03 -3.09 27.01
C VAL A 274 -23.02 -4.01 27.73
N ALA A 275 -22.58 -5.20 28.14
CA ALA A 275 -23.42 -6.17 28.85
C ALA A 275 -23.90 -5.62 30.20
N GLN A 276 -23.03 -4.95 30.96
CA GLN A 276 -23.40 -4.34 32.23
C GLN A 276 -24.40 -3.20 32.05
N ILE A 277 -24.24 -2.35 31.03
CA ILE A 277 -25.21 -1.28 30.74
C ILE A 277 -26.58 -1.86 30.39
N ILE A 278 -26.64 -2.88 29.51
CA ILE A 278 -27.90 -3.56 29.14
C ILE A 278 -28.59 -4.16 30.36
N ALA A 279 -27.81 -4.70 31.30
CA ALA A 279 -28.32 -5.37 32.49
C ALA A 279 -28.53 -4.43 33.69
N ASP A 280 -28.44 -3.11 33.54
CA ASP A 280 -28.54 -2.14 34.67
C ASP A 280 -27.57 -2.49 35.81
N GLY A 281 -26.32 -2.85 35.44
CA GLY A 281 -25.24 -3.22 36.36
C GLY A 281 -25.41 -4.58 37.06
N LYS A 282 -26.35 -5.42 36.62
CA LYS A 282 -26.68 -6.70 37.29
C LYS A 282 -26.21 -7.93 36.52
N SER A 283 -25.42 -7.76 35.45
CA SER A 283 -24.93 -8.92 34.71
C SER A 283 -23.99 -9.73 35.58
N SER A 284 -24.28 -11.03 35.70
CA SER A 284 -23.44 -12.00 36.44
C SER A 284 -22.55 -12.83 35.50
N THR A 285 -22.52 -12.49 34.21
CA THR A 285 -21.81 -13.25 33.17
C THR A 285 -20.84 -12.38 32.38
N ALA A 286 -20.23 -11.37 33.04
CA ALA A 286 -19.10 -10.64 32.48
C ALA A 286 -17.89 -11.58 32.35
N ALA A 287 -17.03 -11.34 31.35
CA ALA A 287 -16.02 -12.28 30.92
C ALA A 287 -14.62 -12.01 31.51
N LEU A 288 -14.23 -10.75 31.74
CA LEU A 288 -12.89 -10.42 32.24
C LEU A 288 -12.69 -10.78 33.71
N ASP A 289 -13.69 -10.52 34.55
CA ASP A 289 -13.62 -10.84 35.97
C ASP A 289 -13.55 -12.36 36.19
N GLY A 290 -12.47 -12.83 36.81
CA GLY A 290 -12.18 -14.26 36.97
C GLY A 290 -11.55 -14.95 35.76
N SER A 291 -11.14 -14.19 34.73
CA SER A 291 -10.38 -14.73 33.61
C SER A 291 -8.92 -15.03 33.99
N THR A 292 -8.31 -16.00 33.29
CA THR A 292 -6.86 -16.27 33.43
C THR A 292 -6.00 -15.08 33.03
N GLU A 293 -6.49 -14.22 32.13
CA GLU A 293 -5.81 -12.97 31.76
C GLU A 293 -5.69 -12.04 32.99
N ALA A 294 -6.80 -11.80 33.71
CA ALA A 294 -6.80 -10.98 34.91
C ALA A 294 -5.94 -11.55 36.05
N GLU A 295 -5.79 -12.87 36.12
CA GLU A 295 -5.03 -13.54 37.17
C GLU A 295 -3.53 -13.66 36.87
N GLN A 296 -3.17 -13.99 35.62
CA GLN A 296 -1.80 -14.41 35.26
C GLN A 296 -1.02 -13.33 34.49
N PHE A 297 -1.67 -12.32 33.94
CA PHE A 297 -1.05 -11.27 33.12
C PHE A 297 -1.16 -9.90 33.82
N ARG A 298 -0.63 -9.81 35.05
CA ARG A 298 -0.63 -8.56 35.85
C ARG A 298 0.48 -7.62 35.41
#